data_AF-A0A1N6ELG4-F1
#
_entry.id   AF-A0A1N6ELG4-F1
#
_cell.length_a   1.000
_cell.length_b   1.000
_cell.length_c   1.000
_cell.angle_alpha   90.00
_cell.angle_beta   90.00
_cell.angle_gamma   90.00
#
_symmetry.space_group_name_H-M   'P 1'
#
loop_
_entity.id
_entity.type
_entity.pdbx_description
1 polymer ?
#
loop_
_entity_poly.entity_id
_entity_poly.type
_entity_poly.pdbx_seq_one_letter_code
_entity_poly.pdbx_strand_id
1 'polypeptide(L)'
;MKSIITFLAFSVLAFGQNSKPEHKIGEKIQGNFLGNGKKVTAFVIKTKEATGNPIENGTPAEFEIRFSDAKLKPIKAGCCEIILINEGDLNDDGSDEISIYQAPMNGCTYTMTTYSFIKGNWIKIVQPFLIPTGCESISEKDLLNRVFKENMAIYFLEKDMSTENGKLIKKKATTNH
;
A
#
# COMPACT_ATOMS: atom_id res chain seq x y z
N MET A 1 57.29 28.75 24.10
CA MET A 1 56.35 27.70 24.53
C MET A 1 55.01 28.36 24.84
N LYS A 2 54.02 28.17 23.97
CA LYS A 2 52.56 28.31 24.17
C LYS A 2 51.91 28.35 22.77
N SER A 3 51.61 27.18 22.24
CA SER A 3 50.78 27.02 21.04
C SER A 3 49.33 27.26 21.42
N ILE A 4 48.67 28.19 20.73
CA ILE A 4 47.22 28.39 20.81
C ILE A 4 46.62 27.57 19.67
N ILE A 5 45.90 26.51 20.01
CA ILE A 5 45.13 25.69 19.08
C ILE A 5 43.75 26.33 18.95
N THR A 6 43.46 26.90 17.79
CA THR A 6 42.12 27.41 17.46
C THR A 6 41.26 26.25 16.94
N PHE A 7 40.27 25.84 17.74
CA PHE A 7 39.25 24.86 17.32
C PHE A 7 38.28 25.51 16.33
N LEU A 8 38.26 25.04 15.08
CA LEU A 8 37.18 25.33 14.13
C LEU A 8 36.00 24.40 14.45
N ALA A 9 34.90 24.95 14.96
CA ALA A 9 33.66 24.21 15.12
C ALA A 9 32.93 24.14 13.77
N PHE A 10 32.91 22.95 13.16
CA PHE A 10 32.09 22.64 11.99
C PHE A 10 30.68 22.30 12.47
N SER A 11 29.78 23.28 12.52
CA SER A 11 28.36 23.02 12.77
C SER A 11 27.66 22.69 11.44
N VAL A 12 27.60 21.40 11.10
CA VAL A 12 26.69 20.91 10.06
C VAL A 12 25.32 20.77 10.70
N LEU A 13 24.50 21.82 10.61
CA LEU A 13 23.07 21.73 10.86
C LEU A 13 22.42 21.10 9.62
N ALA A 14 22.41 19.77 9.56
CA ALA A 14 21.49 19.05 8.70
C ALA A 14 20.11 19.14 9.35
N PHE A 15 19.35 20.19 9.03
CA PHE A 15 17.91 20.20 9.26
C PHE A 15 17.30 19.16 8.32
N GLY A 16 17.16 17.92 8.80
CA GLY A 16 16.26 16.95 8.21
C GLY A 16 14.85 17.54 8.30
N GLN A 17 14.37 18.10 7.20
CA GLN A 17 12.97 18.48 7.10
C GLN A 17 12.15 17.19 7.23
N ASN A 18 11.43 17.05 8.35
CA ASN A 18 10.34 16.09 8.47
C ASN A 18 9.24 16.52 7.50
N SER A 19 9.38 16.20 6.22
CA SER A 19 8.27 16.28 5.29
C SER A 19 7.23 15.27 5.76
N LYS A 20 6.03 15.75 6.11
CA LYS A 20 4.86 14.89 6.26
C LYS A 20 4.76 14.04 4.99
N PRO A 21 4.54 12.72 5.05
CA PRO A 21 4.39 11.94 3.84
C PRO A 21 3.19 12.46 3.04
N GLU A 22 3.49 12.97 1.86
CA GLU A 22 2.53 13.37 0.84
C GLU A 22 1.71 12.13 0.42
N HIS A 23 0.38 12.19 0.58
CA HIS A 23 -0.65 11.24 0.11
C HIS A 23 -0.23 9.76 0.01
N LYS A 24 0.06 9.13 1.17
CA LYS A 24 0.35 7.68 1.24
C LYS A 24 -0.87 6.78 1.13
N ILE A 25 -2.08 7.31 1.33
CA ILE A 25 -3.32 6.52 1.34
C ILE A 25 -4.47 7.28 0.68
N GLY A 26 -5.34 6.58 -0.05
CA GLY A 26 -6.56 7.12 -0.67
C GLY A 26 -6.80 6.57 -2.09
N GLU A 27 -7.76 7.13 -2.82
CA GLU A 27 -8.01 6.77 -4.22
C GLU A 27 -6.92 7.28 -5.18
N LYS A 28 -6.06 8.17 -4.70
CA LYS A 28 -4.91 8.74 -5.42
C LYS A 28 -3.73 8.84 -4.46
N ILE A 29 -2.60 8.23 -4.85
CA ILE A 29 -1.36 8.23 -4.08
C ILE A 29 -0.16 8.56 -4.97
N GLN A 30 0.97 8.91 -4.37
CA GLN A 30 2.23 9.08 -5.10
C GLN A 30 3.31 8.13 -4.57
N GLY A 31 4.16 7.60 -5.45
CA GLY A 31 5.25 6.70 -5.07
C GLY A 31 6.37 6.62 -6.10
N ASN A 32 7.53 6.14 -5.66
CA ASN A 32 8.68 5.79 -6.50
C ASN A 32 8.55 4.35 -7.04
N PHE A 33 7.44 4.06 -7.72
CA PHE A 33 7.10 2.70 -8.18
C PHE A 33 8.04 2.13 -9.25
N LEU A 34 8.94 2.95 -9.81
CA LEU A 34 9.91 2.56 -10.85
C LEU A 34 11.36 2.49 -10.32
N GLY A 35 11.58 2.76 -9.03
CA GLY A 35 12.92 2.70 -8.42
C GLY A 35 13.92 3.75 -8.91
N ASN A 36 13.46 4.79 -9.62
CA ASN A 36 14.32 5.78 -10.27
C ASN A 36 14.36 7.15 -9.58
N GLY A 37 13.74 7.25 -8.40
CA GLY A 37 13.65 8.47 -7.59
C GLY A 37 12.57 9.45 -8.02
N LYS A 38 11.91 9.25 -9.17
CA LYS A 38 10.80 10.10 -9.62
C LYS A 38 9.48 9.59 -9.06
N LYS A 39 8.67 10.51 -8.50
CA LYS A 39 7.32 10.20 -8.03
C LYS A 39 6.37 10.04 -9.21
N VAL A 40 5.61 8.95 -9.19
CA VAL A 40 4.52 8.63 -10.11
C VAL A 40 3.22 8.65 -9.33
N THR A 41 2.17 9.23 -9.90
CA THR A 41 0.83 9.20 -9.30
C THR A 41 0.13 7.91 -9.70
N ALA A 42 -0.38 7.16 -8.73
CA ALA A 42 -1.34 6.09 -8.93
C ALA A 42 -2.75 6.60 -8.59
N PHE A 43 -3.76 6.21 -9.38
CA PHE A 43 -5.15 6.62 -9.16
C PHE A 43 -6.12 5.52 -9.58
N VAL A 44 -7.20 5.38 -8.80
CA VAL A 44 -8.30 4.46 -9.10
C VAL A 44 -9.16 5.06 -10.21
N ILE A 45 -9.44 4.26 -11.24
CA ILE A 45 -10.38 4.61 -12.32
C ILE A 45 -11.49 3.57 -12.33
N LYS A 46 -12.74 4.04 -12.37
CA LYS A 46 -13.88 3.22 -12.72
C LYS A 46 -13.88 2.96 -14.24
N THR A 47 -13.81 1.70 -14.63
CA THR A 47 -13.75 1.25 -16.04
C THR A 47 -15.11 0.81 -16.56
N LYS A 48 -16.04 0.47 -15.67
CA LYS A 48 -17.40 0.05 -16.00
C LYS A 48 -18.37 0.55 -14.93
N GLU A 49 -19.49 1.11 -15.37
CA GLU A 49 -20.57 1.48 -14.47
C GLU A 49 -21.36 0.25 -14.00
N ALA A 50 -21.89 0.32 -12.78
CA ALA A 50 -22.81 -0.69 -12.28
C ALA A 50 -24.15 -0.61 -13.03
N THR A 51 -24.79 -1.75 -13.23
CA THR A 51 -26.14 -1.83 -13.82
C THR A 51 -27.03 -2.68 -12.93
N GLY A 52 -28.24 -2.20 -12.59
CA GLY A 52 -29.16 -2.93 -11.71
C GLY A 52 -28.59 -3.21 -10.31
N ASN A 53 -29.18 -4.17 -9.59
CA ASN A 53 -28.65 -4.67 -8.32
C ASN A 53 -27.65 -5.81 -8.59
N PRO A 54 -26.33 -5.64 -8.35
CA PRO A 54 -25.32 -6.67 -8.63
C PRO A 54 -25.51 -7.99 -7.87
N ILE A 55 -26.27 -7.98 -6.77
CA ILE A 55 -26.57 -9.18 -5.97
C ILE A 55 -27.69 -10.02 -6.59
N GLU A 56 -28.60 -9.39 -7.35
CA GLU A 56 -29.74 -10.07 -7.95
C GLU A 56 -29.47 -10.43 -9.41
N ASN A 57 -29.53 -9.43 -10.31
CA ASN A 57 -29.46 -9.61 -11.76
C ASN A 57 -28.64 -8.51 -12.45
N GLY A 58 -27.96 -7.69 -11.67
CA GLY A 58 -27.15 -6.57 -12.14
C GLY A 58 -25.70 -6.95 -12.42
N THR A 59 -24.90 -5.97 -12.86
CA THR A 59 -23.45 -6.10 -12.91
C THR A 59 -22.79 -5.04 -12.02
N PRO A 60 -21.74 -5.39 -11.27
CA PRO A 60 -21.03 -4.42 -10.45
C PRO A 60 -20.25 -3.43 -11.32
N ALA A 61 -19.95 -2.26 -10.74
CA ALA A 61 -18.94 -1.37 -11.29
C ALA A 61 -17.57 -2.06 -11.24
N GLU A 62 -16.73 -1.82 -12.23
CA GLU A 62 -15.36 -2.34 -12.29
C GLU A 62 -14.36 -1.20 -12.20
N PHE A 63 -13.22 -1.47 -11.58
CA PHE A 63 -12.16 -0.52 -11.32
C PHE A 63 -10.79 -1.10 -11.70
N GLU A 64 -9.89 -0.18 -12.06
CA GLU A 64 -8.48 -0.47 -12.24
C GLU A 64 -7.63 0.66 -11.66
N ILE A 65 -6.37 0.33 -11.34
CA ILE A 65 -5.39 1.30 -10.89
C ILE A 65 -4.58 1.71 -12.10
N ARG A 66 -4.55 3.01 -12.39
CA ARG A 66 -3.72 3.61 -13.43
C ARG A 66 -2.62 4.45 -12.84
N PHE A 67 -1.61 4.70 -13.66
CA PHE A 67 -0.42 5.45 -13.28
C PHE A 67 -0.19 6.61 -14.25
N SER A 68 0.39 7.69 -13.75
CA SER A 68 0.75 8.85 -14.59
C SER A 68 1.94 8.58 -15.52
N ASP A 69 2.70 7.51 -15.27
CA ASP A 69 3.80 7.05 -16.13
C ASP A 69 3.36 5.80 -16.91
N ALA A 70 3.43 5.88 -18.25
CA ALA A 70 2.98 4.82 -19.16
C ALA A 70 3.82 3.52 -19.09
N LYS A 71 4.99 3.53 -18.42
CA LYS A 71 5.78 2.32 -18.18
C LYS A 71 5.13 1.38 -17.17
N LEU A 72 4.32 1.92 -16.27
CA LEU A 72 3.58 1.13 -15.28
C LEU A 72 2.25 0.67 -15.89
N LYS A 73 2.12 -0.65 -16.07
CA LYS A 73 0.88 -1.24 -16.56
C LYS A 73 -0.25 -1.05 -15.54
N PRO A 74 -1.51 -0.90 -15.97
CA PRO A 74 -2.64 -0.87 -15.04
C PRO A 74 -2.77 -2.15 -14.22
N ILE A 75 -3.25 -2.02 -12.97
CA ILE A 75 -3.65 -3.18 -12.15
C ILE A 75 -5.17 -3.32 -12.27
N LYS A 76 -5.64 -4.42 -12.87
CA LYS A 76 -7.07 -4.74 -12.93
C LYS A 76 -7.51 -5.26 -11.56
N ALA A 77 -8.38 -4.51 -10.88
CA ALA A 77 -8.85 -4.87 -9.54
C ALA A 77 -10.24 -5.52 -9.56
N GLY A 78 -11.06 -5.25 -10.59
CA GLY A 78 -12.42 -5.77 -10.65
C GLY A 78 -13.37 -4.90 -9.83
N CYS A 79 -14.33 -5.50 -9.14
CA CYS A 79 -15.40 -4.72 -8.50
C CYS A 79 -14.94 -3.90 -7.30
N CYS A 80 -15.72 -2.84 -7.09
CA CYS A 80 -16.00 -2.22 -5.79
C CYS A 80 -14.97 -1.17 -5.36
N GLU A 81 -15.30 -0.41 -4.30
CA GLU A 81 -14.45 0.69 -3.84
C GLU A 81 -13.05 0.23 -3.46
N ILE A 82 -12.06 1.06 -3.78
CA ILE A 82 -10.63 0.76 -3.57
C ILE A 82 -9.98 1.94 -2.85
N ILE A 83 -9.20 1.61 -1.82
CA ILE A 83 -8.23 2.52 -1.21
C ILE A 83 -6.83 2.00 -1.55
N LEU A 84 -5.99 2.87 -2.09
CA LEU A 84 -4.58 2.59 -2.38
C LEU A 84 -3.73 2.99 -1.20
N ILE A 85 -2.65 2.25 -0.96
CA ILE A 85 -1.64 2.53 0.05
C ILE A 85 -0.26 2.43 -0.60
N ASN A 86 0.56 3.46 -0.47
CA ASN A 86 1.99 3.39 -0.77
C ASN A 86 2.72 2.83 0.46
N GLU A 87 3.20 1.60 0.34
CA GLU A 87 3.90 0.89 1.41
C GLU A 87 5.37 1.33 1.56
N GLY A 88 5.89 2.10 0.60
CA GLY A 88 7.32 2.36 0.44
C GLY A 88 8.05 1.11 -0.05
N ASP A 89 9.37 1.15 0.02
CA ASP A 89 10.24 0.04 -0.37
C ASP A 89 10.26 -1.05 0.71
N LEU A 90 9.37 -2.04 0.57
CA LEU A 90 9.24 -3.17 1.48
C LEU A 90 10.28 -4.26 1.21
N ASN A 91 10.78 -4.37 -0.03
CA ASN A 91 11.63 -5.47 -0.47
C ASN A 91 13.12 -5.09 -0.69
N ASP A 92 13.49 -3.83 -0.43
CA ASP A 92 14.83 -3.24 -0.64
C ASP A 92 15.32 -3.23 -2.09
N ASP A 93 14.41 -3.19 -3.07
CA ASP A 93 14.79 -3.08 -4.49
C ASP A 93 14.89 -1.63 -4.99
N GLY A 94 14.61 -0.65 -4.12
CA GLY A 94 14.62 0.77 -4.40
C GLY A 94 13.30 1.31 -4.94
N SER A 95 12.32 0.45 -5.23
CA SER A 95 10.98 0.82 -5.71
C SER A 95 9.97 0.78 -4.57
N ASP A 96 8.94 1.63 -4.65
CA ASP A 96 7.82 1.57 -3.71
C ASP A 96 6.86 0.41 -4.07
N GLU A 97 6.36 -0.29 -3.07
CA GLU A 97 5.24 -1.23 -3.17
C GLU A 97 3.87 -0.53 -3.02
N ILE A 98 2.84 -1.16 -3.58
CA ILE A 98 1.45 -0.68 -3.50
C ILE A 98 0.52 -1.75 -2.92
N SER A 99 -0.23 -1.39 -1.88
CA SER A 99 -1.37 -2.20 -1.42
C SER A 99 -2.69 -1.66 -1.95
N ILE A 100 -3.60 -2.59 -2.25
CA ILE A 100 -4.96 -2.36 -2.68
C ILE A 100 -5.86 -2.91 -1.57
N TYR A 101 -6.57 -2.01 -0.87
CA TYR A 101 -7.63 -2.35 0.07
C TYR A 101 -8.98 -2.22 -0.63
N GLN A 102 -9.66 -3.34 -0.84
CA GLN A 102 -10.80 -3.45 -1.73
C GLN A 102 -12.05 -3.89 -0.97
N ALA A 103 -13.15 -3.16 -1.19
CA ALA A 103 -14.46 -3.50 -0.66
C ALA A 103 -14.99 -4.81 -1.27
N PRO A 104 -15.73 -5.61 -0.48
CA PRO A 104 -16.45 -6.74 -1.04
C PRO A 104 -17.67 -6.24 -1.83
N MET A 105 -18.18 -7.09 -2.73
CA MET A 105 -19.47 -6.81 -3.40
C MET A 105 -20.64 -6.84 -2.41
N ASN A 106 -20.52 -7.62 -1.34
CA ASN A 106 -21.50 -7.73 -0.28
C ASN A 106 -20.84 -8.10 1.05
N GLY A 107 -21.43 -7.64 2.16
CA GLY A 107 -20.89 -7.86 3.50
C GLY A 107 -19.79 -6.87 3.86
N CYS A 108 -19.01 -7.20 4.90
CA CYS A 108 -18.10 -6.26 5.55
C CYS A 108 -16.70 -6.85 5.75
N THR A 109 -16.29 -7.70 4.82
CA THR A 109 -14.97 -8.33 4.80
C THR A 109 -14.22 -7.84 3.58
N TYR A 110 -13.30 -6.91 3.80
CA TYR A 110 -12.48 -6.34 2.76
C TYR A 110 -11.30 -7.26 2.44
N THR A 111 -10.70 -7.07 1.28
CA THR A 111 -9.48 -7.79 0.90
C THR A 111 -8.34 -6.80 0.76
N MET A 112 -7.16 -7.14 1.27
CA MET A 112 -5.94 -6.39 1.03
C MET A 112 -4.93 -7.24 0.25
N THR A 113 -4.35 -6.67 -0.81
CA THR A 113 -3.31 -7.32 -1.63
C THR A 113 -2.17 -6.35 -1.88
N THR A 114 -0.92 -6.79 -1.76
CA THR A 114 0.27 -5.95 -1.98
C THR A 114 1.06 -6.39 -3.19
N TYR A 115 1.44 -5.43 -4.03
CA TYR A 115 2.14 -5.63 -5.29
C TYR A 115 3.49 -4.90 -5.31
N SER A 116 4.46 -5.53 -5.96
CA SER A 116 5.73 -4.95 -6.36
C SER A 116 5.84 -4.91 -7.89
N PHE A 117 6.52 -3.91 -8.45
CA PHE A 117 6.69 -3.77 -9.90
C PHE A 117 8.01 -4.41 -10.37
N ILE A 118 7.96 -5.70 -10.68
CA ILE A 118 9.15 -6.49 -11.01
C ILE A 118 9.17 -6.77 -12.51
N LYS A 119 10.29 -6.41 -13.17
CA LYS A 119 10.55 -6.71 -14.58
C LYS A 119 9.39 -6.32 -15.51
N GLY A 120 8.79 -5.16 -15.27
CA GLY A 120 7.72 -4.62 -16.12
C GLY A 120 6.30 -5.14 -15.80
N ASN A 121 6.10 -5.86 -14.70
CA ASN A 121 4.81 -6.39 -14.29
C ASN A 121 4.57 -6.23 -12.78
N TRP A 122 3.30 -6.06 -12.41
CA TRP A 122 2.89 -6.08 -11.00
C TRP A 122 2.79 -7.52 -10.50
N ILE A 123 3.62 -7.86 -9.53
CA ILE A 123 3.69 -9.18 -8.91
C ILE A 123 3.17 -9.06 -7.48
N LYS A 124 2.27 -9.96 -7.08
CA LYS A 124 1.79 -10.04 -5.70
C LYS A 124 2.92 -10.55 -4.81
N ILE A 125 3.32 -9.74 -3.84
CA ILE A 125 4.34 -10.12 -2.86
C ILE A 125 3.74 -10.43 -1.48
N VAL A 126 2.52 -9.94 -1.23
CA VAL A 126 1.65 -10.39 -0.13
C VAL A 126 0.37 -10.90 -0.77
N GLN A 127 0.03 -12.15 -0.50
CA GLN A 127 -1.19 -12.76 -1.01
C GLN A 127 -2.43 -12.09 -0.41
N PRO A 128 -3.56 -12.08 -1.14
CA PRO A 128 -4.79 -11.50 -0.64
C PRO A 128 -5.15 -12.05 0.73
N PHE A 129 -5.41 -11.16 1.69
CA PHE A 129 -5.88 -11.53 3.03
C PHE A 129 -7.11 -10.71 3.42
N LEU A 130 -7.91 -11.27 4.32
CA LEU A 130 -9.21 -10.72 4.68
C LEU A 130 -9.09 -9.76 5.86
N ILE A 131 -9.85 -8.66 5.78
CA ILE A 131 -9.99 -7.66 6.82
C ILE A 131 -11.49 -7.55 7.16
N PRO A 132 -11.97 -8.32 8.15
CA PRO A 132 -13.33 -8.23 8.64
C PRO A 132 -13.48 -6.94 9.45
N THR A 133 -14.32 -6.01 8.99
CA THR A 133 -14.52 -4.72 9.64
C THR A 133 -15.75 -4.65 10.53
N GLY A 134 -16.64 -5.66 10.48
CA GLY A 134 -17.91 -5.60 11.21
C GLY A 134 -18.83 -4.48 10.73
N CYS A 135 -18.63 -4.02 9.48
CA CYS A 135 -19.34 -2.89 8.87
C CYS A 135 -18.97 -1.53 9.46
N GLU A 136 -17.87 -1.46 10.20
CA GLU A 136 -17.30 -0.22 10.71
C GLU A 136 -16.17 0.26 9.80
N SER A 137 -15.84 1.55 9.90
CA SER A 137 -14.68 2.11 9.23
C SER A 137 -13.40 1.69 9.96
N ILE A 138 -12.37 1.33 9.20
CA ILE A 138 -11.02 1.12 9.71
C ILE A 138 -10.24 2.43 9.60
N SER A 139 -9.44 2.76 10.63
CA SER A 139 -8.64 3.98 10.58
C SER A 139 -7.52 3.88 9.54
N GLU A 140 -7.13 5.02 8.94
CA GLU A 140 -5.98 5.07 8.03
C GLU A 140 -4.71 4.55 8.70
N LYS A 141 -4.52 4.87 9.99
CA LYS A 141 -3.39 4.39 10.79
C LYS A 141 -3.38 2.86 10.84
N ASP A 142 -4.53 2.22 11.05
CA ASP A 142 -4.59 0.76 11.12
C ASP A 142 -4.33 0.14 9.76
N LEU A 143 -4.84 0.73 8.66
CA LEU A 143 -4.55 0.32 7.29
C LEU A 143 -3.05 0.40 6.97
N LEU A 144 -2.41 1.53 7.28
CA LEU A 144 -0.98 1.77 7.05
C LEU A 144 -0.06 0.83 7.85
N ASN A 145 -0.57 0.15 8.88
CA ASN A 145 0.20 -0.80 9.69
C ASN A 145 -0.14 -2.27 9.36
N ARG A 146 -0.98 -2.53 8.35
CA ARG A 146 -1.37 -3.90 7.96
C ARG A 146 -0.27 -4.67 7.29
N VAL A 147 0.60 -4.00 6.54
CA VAL A 147 1.74 -4.61 5.85
C VAL A 147 2.98 -3.82 6.25
N PHE A 148 4.04 -4.51 6.64
CA PHE A 148 5.25 -3.86 7.11
C PHE A 148 6.46 -4.77 6.96
N LYS A 149 7.64 -4.16 7.03
CA LYS A 149 8.92 -4.85 7.00
C LYS A 149 9.52 -4.91 8.40
N GLU A 150 10.05 -6.07 8.77
CA GLU A 150 10.78 -6.30 10.01
C GLU A 150 11.91 -7.30 9.74
N ASN A 151 13.15 -7.00 10.14
CA ASN A 151 14.31 -7.89 9.98
C ASN A 151 14.46 -8.46 8.54
N MET A 152 14.35 -7.61 7.52
CA MET A 152 14.42 -7.97 6.08
C MET A 152 13.30 -8.92 5.59
N ALA A 153 12.28 -9.18 6.41
CA ALA A 153 11.12 -9.96 6.02
C ALA A 153 9.88 -9.06 5.99
N ILE A 154 8.99 -9.33 5.03
CA ILE A 154 7.69 -8.68 4.92
C ILE A 154 6.68 -9.46 5.75
N TYR A 155 5.90 -8.74 6.53
CA TYR A 155 4.84 -9.27 7.39
C TYR A 155 3.52 -8.56 7.11
N PHE A 156 2.43 -9.23 7.45
CA PHE A 156 1.10 -8.65 7.44
C PHE A 156 0.29 -9.05 8.68
N LEU A 157 -0.68 -8.21 9.04
CA LEU A 157 -1.59 -8.41 10.17
C LEU A 157 -2.97 -8.80 9.68
N GLU A 158 -3.31 -10.07 9.88
CA GLU A 158 -4.65 -10.62 9.62
C GLU A 158 -5.42 -10.79 10.92
N LYS A 159 -6.75 -10.75 10.87
CA LYS A 159 -7.60 -10.99 12.04
C LYS A 159 -7.84 -12.49 12.23
N ASP A 160 -7.47 -13.03 13.38
CA ASP A 160 -7.75 -14.41 13.77
C ASP A 160 -9.17 -14.52 14.34
N MET A 161 -10.09 -14.98 13.49
CA MET A 161 -11.50 -15.12 13.82
C MET A 161 -11.83 -16.28 14.77
N SER A 162 -10.84 -17.09 15.18
CA SER A 162 -11.04 -18.13 16.19
C SER A 162 -11.14 -17.60 17.63
N THR A 163 -10.80 -16.31 17.83
CA THR A 163 -10.81 -15.64 19.13
C THR A 163 -11.98 -14.66 19.26
N GLU A 164 -12.49 -14.47 20.48
CA GLU A 164 -13.52 -13.47 20.76
C GLU A 164 -12.98 -12.07 20.39
N ASN A 165 -13.74 -11.34 19.56
CA ASN A 165 -13.38 -10.05 18.94
C ASN A 165 -12.27 -10.06 17.88
N GLY A 166 -11.64 -11.20 17.64
CA GLY A 166 -10.62 -11.44 16.63
C GLY A 166 -9.31 -10.66 16.84
N LYS A 167 -8.27 -11.34 17.31
CA LYS A 167 -6.94 -10.75 17.52
C LYS A 167 -6.18 -10.57 16.21
N LEU A 168 -5.36 -9.52 16.10
CA LEU A 168 -4.39 -9.42 15.00
C LEU A 168 -3.25 -10.41 15.20
N ILE A 169 -3.01 -11.22 14.16
CA ILE A 169 -1.90 -12.16 14.10
C ILE A 169 -0.91 -11.72 13.02
N LYS A 170 0.38 -11.71 13.40
CA LYS A 170 1.48 -11.41 12.50
C LYS A 170 1.81 -12.65 11.67
N LYS A 171 1.70 -12.53 10.35
CA LYS A 171 2.08 -13.57 9.39
C LYS A 171 3.21 -13.08 8.49
N LYS A 172 4.18 -13.96 8.21
CA LYS A 172 5.25 -13.68 7.26
C LYS A 172 4.72 -13.86 5.85
N ALA A 173 4.99 -12.91 4.96
CA ALA A 173 4.67 -13.03 3.55
C ALA A 173 5.62 -14.06 2.89
N THR A 174 5.05 -14.93 2.06
CA THR A 174 5.84 -15.84 1.22
C THR A 174 6.13 -15.11 -0.09
N THR A 175 7.35 -14.56 -0.22
CA THR A 175 7.80 -13.96 -1.47
C THR A 175 8.26 -15.06 -2.42
N ASN A 176 7.49 -15.31 -3.49
CA ASN A 176 7.96 -16.14 -4.58
C ASN A 176 8.93 -15.30 -5.42
N HIS A 177 10.23 -15.59 -5.34
CA HIS A 177 11.28 -14.96 -6.15
C HIS A 177 11.32 -15.53 -7.57
#